data_AF-A0A381KJR4-F1
#
_entry.id   AF-A0A381KJR4-F1
#
_cell.length_a   1.000
_cell.length_b   1.000
_cell.length_c   1.000
_cell.angle_alpha   90.00
_cell.angle_beta   90.00
_cell.angle_gamma   90.00
#
_symmetry.space_group_name_H-M   'P 1'
#
loop_
_entity.id
_entity.type
_entity.pdbx_description
1 polymer ?
#
loop_
_entity_poly.entity_id
_entity_poly.type
_entity_poly.pdbx_seq_one_letter_code
_entity_poly.pdbx_strand_id
1 'polypeptide(L)'
;MKSTIMDIMLMILFHVASVTKSIISALIGIAIDKGYIKDVDQKVVDFFPEYTCSPSEICKKAVTIRHLLTMTAPYPFKNMTESLERLCKQKDWIKYTLNQLGQKGEIGTFKYSSAGTHLLSAIITKTTGKSAREFANEYLFKPIGMKVIPDYDMKDFGFEDFFGKNLKGWAKDRQGYSIGGWGLTLSARDMLRFGFLYLNDGIWNNKRIISKSWIEESVKMNSI
;
A
#
# COMPACT_ATOMS: atom_id res chain seq x y z
N MET A 1 -6.84 14.90 -35.47
CA MET A 1 -5.99 13.68 -35.45
C MET A 1 -4.94 13.67 -34.34
N LYS A 2 -4.16 14.73 -34.08
CA LYS A 2 -3.18 14.74 -32.96
C LYS A 2 -3.80 14.63 -31.55
N SER A 3 -5.00 15.18 -31.29
CA SER A 3 -5.62 15.08 -29.97
C SER A 3 -6.04 13.64 -29.62
N THR A 4 -6.56 12.90 -30.61
CA THR A 4 -7.07 11.53 -30.40
C THR A 4 -5.97 10.53 -30.03
N ILE A 5 -4.77 10.65 -30.61
CA ILE A 5 -3.64 9.76 -30.27
C ILE A 5 -3.13 10.04 -28.86
N MET A 6 -3.02 11.33 -28.48
CA MET A 6 -2.59 11.70 -27.13
C MET A 6 -3.61 11.27 -26.07
N ASP A 7 -4.90 11.37 -26.37
CA ASP A 7 -5.97 10.84 -25.52
C ASP A 7 -5.91 9.32 -25.35
N ILE A 8 -5.64 8.57 -26.42
CA ILE A 8 -5.45 7.12 -26.36
C ILE A 8 -4.22 6.77 -25.51
N MET A 9 -3.09 7.44 -25.70
CA MET A 9 -1.87 7.20 -24.93
C MET A 9 -2.07 7.46 -23.42
N LEU A 10 -2.83 8.50 -23.07
CA LEU A 10 -3.18 8.81 -21.67
C LEU A 10 -4.09 7.77 -21.00
N MET A 11 -4.69 6.87 -21.78
CA MET A 11 -5.61 5.83 -21.31
C MET A 11 -4.98 4.43 -21.28
N ILE A 12 -3.74 4.26 -21.76
CA ILE A 12 -3.01 2.98 -21.65
C ILE A 12 -2.70 2.70 -20.18
N LEU A 13 -2.98 1.49 -19.74
CA LEU A 13 -2.67 1.02 -18.39
C LEU A 13 -1.25 0.48 -18.32
N PHE A 14 -0.50 0.95 -17.32
CA PHE A 14 0.84 0.50 -16.98
C PHE A 14 0.86 -0.11 -15.59
N HIS A 15 1.61 -1.18 -15.38
CA HIS A 15 1.95 -1.62 -14.04
C HIS A 15 2.84 -0.56 -13.38
N VAL A 16 2.36 0.09 -12.32
CA VAL A 16 3.05 1.25 -11.72
C VAL A 16 4.02 0.88 -10.59
N ALA A 17 4.22 -0.41 -10.35
CA ALA A 17 5.13 -0.93 -9.33
C ALA A 17 4.96 -0.19 -7.99
N SER A 18 6.04 0.39 -7.48
CA SER A 18 6.09 1.02 -6.16
C SER A 18 5.24 2.29 -5.99
N VAL A 19 4.70 2.88 -7.06
CA VAL A 19 3.67 3.96 -6.94
C VAL A 19 2.47 3.47 -6.12
N THR A 20 2.20 2.16 -6.13
CA THR A 20 1.19 1.50 -5.30
C THR A 20 1.32 1.88 -3.82
N LYS A 21 2.55 2.05 -3.31
CA LYS A 21 2.79 2.38 -1.90
C LYS A 21 2.26 3.77 -1.52
N SER A 22 2.36 4.73 -2.44
CA SER A 22 1.79 6.07 -2.27
C SER A 22 0.26 6.01 -2.22
N ILE A 23 -0.36 5.15 -3.03
CA ILE A 23 -1.80 4.90 -2.95
C ILE A 23 -2.15 4.29 -1.59
N ILE A 24 -1.43 3.25 -1.14
CA ILE A 24 -1.68 2.66 0.19
C ILE A 24 -1.54 3.69 1.32
N SER A 25 -0.53 4.56 1.27
CA SER A 25 -0.38 5.66 2.23
C SER A 25 -1.61 6.57 2.24
N ALA A 26 -2.10 7.01 1.08
CA ALA A 26 -3.33 7.79 0.98
C ALA A 26 -4.55 7.04 1.57
N LEU A 27 -4.66 5.73 1.33
CA LEU A 27 -5.76 4.93 1.87
C LEU A 27 -5.71 4.79 3.39
N ILE A 28 -4.51 4.71 3.99
CA ILE A 28 -4.38 4.74 5.45
C ILE A 28 -4.87 6.08 6.01
N GLY A 29 -4.50 7.20 5.38
CA GLY A 29 -5.02 8.52 5.75
C GLY A 29 -6.54 8.61 5.68
N ILE A 30 -7.12 8.12 4.58
CA ILE A 30 -8.58 8.06 4.41
C ILE A 30 -9.24 7.16 5.45
N ALA A 31 -8.61 6.03 5.80
CA ALA A 31 -9.12 5.12 6.84
C ALA A 31 -9.08 5.76 8.24
N ILE A 32 -8.06 6.59 8.52
CA ILE A 32 -7.98 7.40 9.74
C ILE A 32 -9.07 8.46 9.76
N ASP A 33 -9.20 9.26 8.69
CA ASP A 33 -10.21 10.31 8.57
C ASP A 33 -11.64 9.78 8.75
N LYS A 34 -11.86 8.50 8.44
CA LYS A 34 -13.16 7.80 8.57
C LYS A 34 -13.34 7.05 9.87
N GLY A 35 -12.33 7.00 10.74
CA GLY A 35 -12.40 6.32 12.03
C GLY A 35 -12.27 4.79 11.96
N TYR A 36 -11.85 4.21 10.83
CA TYR A 36 -11.51 2.78 10.73
C TYR A 36 -10.16 2.46 11.39
N ILE A 37 -9.26 3.44 11.39
CA ILE A 37 -7.97 3.41 12.08
C ILE A 37 -7.97 4.63 13.00
N LYS A 38 -7.55 4.46 14.26
CA LYS A 38 -7.52 5.54 15.23
C LYS A 38 -6.41 6.55 14.88
N ASP A 39 -5.20 6.05 14.70
CA ASP A 39 -4.00 6.84 14.40
C ASP A 39 -2.87 5.93 13.91
N VAL A 40 -1.75 6.53 13.50
CA VAL A 40 -0.57 5.79 13.00
C VAL A 40 0.27 5.16 14.11
N ASP A 41 -0.01 5.43 15.39
CA ASP A 41 0.77 4.93 16.52
C ASP A 41 0.20 3.61 17.09
N GLN A 42 -0.94 3.15 16.56
CA GLN A 42 -1.48 1.81 16.80
C GLN A 42 -0.48 0.71 16.43
N LYS A 43 -0.43 -0.34 17.26
CA LYS A 43 0.48 -1.46 17.04
C LYS A 43 -0.02 -2.34 15.90
N VAL A 44 0.91 -2.71 15.02
CA VAL A 44 0.60 -3.56 13.85
C VAL A 44 0.03 -4.91 14.29
N VAL A 45 0.57 -5.49 15.36
CA VAL A 45 0.14 -6.80 15.86
C VAL A 45 -1.31 -6.82 16.35
N ASP A 46 -1.87 -5.69 16.77
CA ASP A 46 -3.23 -5.61 17.30
C ASP A 46 -4.30 -5.83 16.20
N PHE A 47 -3.93 -5.61 14.93
CA PHE A 47 -4.81 -5.87 13.78
C PHE A 47 -4.80 -7.33 13.32
N PHE A 48 -3.94 -8.16 13.92
CA PHE A 48 -3.63 -9.52 13.49
C PHE A 48 -3.66 -10.51 14.67
N PRO A 49 -4.75 -10.54 15.48
CA PRO A 49 -4.82 -11.36 16.69
C PRO A 49 -4.70 -12.86 16.43
N GLU A 50 -5.01 -13.32 15.21
CA GLU A 50 -4.86 -14.72 14.79
C GLU A 50 -3.39 -15.16 14.61
N TYR A 51 -2.45 -14.21 14.56
CA TYR A 51 -1.02 -14.49 14.45
C TYR A 51 -0.37 -14.34 15.81
N THR A 52 -0.11 -15.48 16.47
CA THR A 52 0.45 -15.49 17.82
C THR A 52 1.80 -14.80 17.88
N CYS A 53 2.00 -14.04 18.97
CA CYS A 53 3.23 -13.31 19.26
C CYS A 53 3.66 -13.64 20.69
N SER A 54 4.80 -14.31 20.84
CA SER A 54 5.37 -14.69 22.12
C SER A 54 5.54 -13.46 23.02
N PRO A 55 5.39 -13.59 24.36
CA PRO A 55 5.77 -12.55 25.31
C PRO A 55 7.17 -11.97 25.08
N SER A 56 8.12 -12.79 24.61
CA SER A 56 9.51 -12.38 24.35
C SER A 56 9.72 -11.56 23.07
N GLU A 57 8.74 -11.49 22.16
CA GLU A 57 8.84 -10.75 20.88
C GLU A 57 8.56 -9.25 21.06
N ILE A 58 9.26 -8.60 22.00
CA ILE A 58 9.04 -7.19 22.39
C ILE A 58 9.16 -6.24 21.19
N CYS A 59 10.18 -6.44 20.34
CA CYS A 59 10.44 -5.58 19.18
C CYS A 59 9.29 -5.63 18.15
N LYS A 60 8.77 -6.82 17.84
CA LYS A 60 7.62 -7.02 16.95
C LYS A 60 6.35 -6.35 17.49
N LYS A 61 6.10 -6.43 18.80
CA LYS A 61 4.95 -5.79 19.46
C LYS A 61 5.04 -4.26 19.48
N ALA A 62 6.24 -3.70 19.41
CA ALA A 62 6.45 -2.26 19.41
C ALA A 62 6.16 -1.60 18.04
N VAL A 63 6.17 -2.36 16.94
CA VAL A 63 5.98 -1.85 15.58
C VAL A 63 4.58 -1.24 15.41
N THR A 64 4.52 -0.05 14.81
CA THR A 64 3.29 0.73 14.60
C THR A 64 3.00 0.90 13.11
N ILE A 65 1.81 1.38 12.77
CA ILE A 65 1.47 1.78 11.40
C ILE A 65 2.48 2.82 10.87
N ARG A 66 2.89 3.78 11.71
CA ARG A 66 3.91 4.78 11.40
C ARG A 66 5.22 4.13 10.96
N HIS A 67 5.69 3.12 11.69
CA HIS A 67 6.92 2.40 11.32
C HIS A 67 6.83 1.71 9.96
N LEU A 68 5.65 1.20 9.58
CA LEU A 68 5.44 0.63 8.24
C LEU A 68 5.39 1.71 7.15
N LEU A 69 4.69 2.83 7.39
CA LEU A 69 4.58 3.95 6.46
C LEU A 69 5.92 4.62 6.17
N THR A 70 6.77 4.75 7.19
CA THR A 70 8.08 5.39 7.08
C THR A 70 9.21 4.40 6.79
N MET A 71 8.89 3.12 6.59
CA MET A 71 9.85 2.05 6.30
C MET A 71 10.93 1.92 7.38
N THR A 72 10.57 2.10 8.65
CA THR A 72 11.48 2.05 9.80
C THR A 72 11.24 0.82 10.68
N ALA A 73 10.51 -0.17 10.15
CA ALA A 73 10.27 -1.44 10.82
C ALA A 73 11.54 -2.33 10.85
N PRO A 74 11.73 -3.14 11.90
CA PRO A 74 12.96 -3.87 12.22
C PRO A 74 13.12 -5.17 11.40
N TYR A 75 13.04 -5.10 10.07
CA TYR A 75 13.25 -6.25 9.18
C TYR A 75 14.73 -6.67 9.15
N PRO A 76 15.07 -7.96 8.92
CA PRO A 76 16.42 -8.47 9.08
C PRO A 76 17.32 -8.27 7.86
N PHE A 77 16.77 -7.87 6.70
CA PHE A 77 17.56 -7.70 5.48
C PHE A 77 18.49 -6.48 5.56
N LYS A 78 19.60 -6.55 4.79
CA LYS A 78 20.64 -5.51 4.67
C LYS A 78 20.52 -4.78 3.32
N ASN A 79 21.05 -3.56 3.23
CA ASN A 79 21.23 -2.81 1.97
C ASN A 79 20.01 -2.75 1.04
N MET A 80 18.79 -2.66 1.60
CA MET A 80 17.54 -2.57 0.81
C MET A 80 17.22 -3.83 -0.04
N THR A 81 17.82 -4.96 0.29
CA THR A 81 17.68 -6.23 -0.47
C THR A 81 16.52 -7.09 0.05
N GLU A 82 15.32 -6.54 0.15
CA GLU A 82 14.14 -7.34 0.44
C GLU A 82 13.90 -8.35 -0.71
N SER A 83 13.85 -9.64 -0.38
CA SER A 83 13.58 -10.67 -1.38
C SER A 83 12.08 -10.81 -1.63
N LEU A 84 11.58 -10.12 -2.66
CA LEU A 84 10.19 -10.26 -3.11
C LEU A 84 9.87 -11.69 -3.56
N GLU A 85 10.83 -12.38 -4.17
CA GLU A 85 10.68 -13.78 -4.57
C GLU A 85 10.37 -14.68 -3.36
N ARG A 86 11.09 -14.50 -2.24
CA ARG A 86 10.82 -15.26 -1.01
C ARG A 86 9.44 -14.99 -0.46
N LEU A 87 9.00 -13.73 -0.45
CA LEU A 87 7.64 -13.34 -0.06
C LEU A 87 6.62 -14.04 -0.96
N CYS A 88 6.80 -13.98 -2.28
CA CYS A 88 5.85 -14.52 -3.25
C CYS A 88 5.72 -16.04 -3.23
N LYS A 89 6.75 -16.75 -2.77
CA LYS A 89 6.71 -18.20 -2.55
C LYS A 89 5.92 -18.59 -1.30
N GLN A 90 5.58 -17.65 -0.41
CA GLN A 90 4.81 -17.96 0.79
C GLN A 90 3.33 -18.17 0.47
N LYS A 91 2.70 -19.09 1.22
CA LYS A 91 1.24 -19.27 1.20
C LYS A 91 0.51 -18.14 1.93
N ASP A 92 1.14 -17.63 2.99
CA ASP A 92 0.62 -16.62 3.88
C ASP A 92 1.66 -15.51 4.04
N TRP A 93 1.43 -14.41 3.33
CA TRP A 93 2.34 -13.27 3.28
C TRP A 93 2.30 -12.44 4.56
N ILE A 94 1.17 -12.44 5.27
CA ILE A 94 1.01 -11.72 6.53
C ILE A 94 1.87 -12.41 7.60
N LYS A 95 1.70 -13.72 7.78
CA LYS A 95 2.50 -14.51 8.74
C LYS A 95 3.99 -14.39 8.47
N TYR A 96 4.39 -14.53 7.20
CA TYR A 96 5.78 -14.39 6.82
C TYR A 96 6.34 -13.02 7.22
N THR A 97 5.66 -11.94 6.82
CA THR A 97 6.10 -10.57 7.10
C THR A 97 6.18 -10.31 8.61
N LEU A 98 5.13 -10.68 9.37
CA LEU A 98 5.09 -10.53 10.82
C LEU A 98 6.23 -11.29 11.51
N ASN A 99 6.56 -12.50 11.03
CA ASN A 99 7.65 -13.29 11.60
C ASN A 99 9.03 -12.70 11.32
N GLN A 100 9.20 -11.87 10.29
CA GLN A 100 10.48 -11.19 10.03
C GLN A 100 10.74 -10.04 11.01
N LEU A 101 9.70 -9.46 11.62
CA LEU A 101 9.84 -8.32 12.52
C LEU A 101 10.66 -8.70 13.76
N GLY A 102 11.74 -7.95 14.01
CA GLY A 102 12.53 -8.08 15.25
C GLY A 102 13.52 -9.25 15.26
N GLN A 103 13.74 -9.93 14.13
CA GLN A 103 14.73 -11.03 14.09
C GLN A 103 16.17 -10.53 14.23
N LYS A 104 16.54 -9.43 13.54
CA LYS A 104 17.90 -8.83 13.55
C LYS A 104 17.91 -7.33 13.15
N GLY A 105 16.84 -6.60 13.46
CA GLY A 105 16.67 -5.20 13.07
C GLY A 105 16.28 -4.31 14.24
N GLU A 106 16.55 -3.01 14.09
CA GLU A 106 16.17 -1.96 15.03
C GLU A 106 15.04 -1.13 14.45
N ILE A 107 14.10 -0.71 15.30
CA ILE A 107 13.09 0.28 14.93
C ILE A 107 13.79 1.62 14.67
N GLY A 108 13.34 2.36 13.66
CA GLY A 108 13.87 3.68 13.31
C GLY A 108 14.84 3.66 12.13
N THR A 109 15.53 2.55 11.88
CA THR A 109 16.43 2.43 10.72
C THR A 109 15.63 2.24 9.43
N PHE A 110 15.83 3.11 8.44
CA PHE A 110 15.17 3.01 7.14
C PHE A 110 15.54 1.72 6.39
N LYS A 111 14.52 0.93 6.04
CA LYS A 111 14.59 -0.32 5.28
C LYS A 111 13.39 -0.42 4.35
N TYR A 112 13.60 -0.18 3.07
CA TYR A 112 12.53 -0.23 2.06
C TYR A 112 11.91 -1.63 1.98
N SER A 113 10.62 -1.73 2.30
CA SER A 113 9.89 -2.99 2.44
C SER A 113 8.55 -2.96 1.74
N SER A 114 8.40 -3.78 0.71
CA SER A 114 7.11 -4.07 0.09
C SER A 114 6.27 -5.01 0.95
N ALA A 115 6.89 -5.91 1.70
CA ALA A 115 6.20 -6.78 2.64
C ALA A 115 5.50 -5.96 3.75
N GLY A 116 6.19 -4.95 4.29
CA GLY A 116 5.61 -4.03 5.28
C GLY A 116 4.44 -3.22 4.75
N THR A 117 4.51 -2.72 3.51
CA THR A 117 3.35 -2.05 2.88
C THR A 117 2.20 -3.03 2.62
N HIS A 118 2.47 -4.31 2.37
CA HIS A 118 1.41 -5.30 2.26
C HIS A 118 0.65 -5.52 3.57
N LEU A 119 1.32 -5.41 4.74
CA LEU A 119 0.60 -5.38 6.02
C LEU A 119 -0.35 -4.19 6.14
N LEU A 120 0.01 -3.01 5.62
CA LEU A 120 -0.90 -1.86 5.58
C LEU A 120 -2.15 -2.13 4.73
N SER A 121 -2.00 -2.80 3.58
CA SER A 121 -3.12 -3.26 2.77
C SER A 121 -4.03 -4.22 3.55
N ALA A 122 -3.43 -5.19 4.25
CA ALA A 122 -4.18 -6.12 5.08
C ALA A 122 -4.88 -5.44 6.27
N ILE A 123 -4.27 -4.43 6.90
CA ILE A 123 -4.88 -3.61 7.94
C ILE A 123 -6.11 -2.89 7.39
N ILE A 124 -6.03 -2.26 6.21
CA ILE A 124 -7.20 -1.64 5.55
C ILE A 124 -8.31 -2.68 5.38
N THR A 125 -7.99 -3.87 4.89
CA THR A 125 -8.99 -4.94 4.72
C THR A 125 -9.63 -5.35 6.03
N LYS A 126 -8.84 -5.54 7.09
CA LYS A 126 -9.32 -5.98 8.41
C LYS A 126 -10.22 -4.94 9.08
N THR A 127 -9.87 -3.66 8.97
CA THR A 127 -10.62 -2.59 9.66
C THR A 127 -11.86 -2.15 8.89
N THR A 128 -11.86 -2.26 7.56
CA THR A 128 -12.96 -1.78 6.72
C THR A 128 -13.88 -2.89 6.22
N GLY A 129 -13.45 -4.15 6.27
CA GLY A 129 -14.13 -5.28 5.63
C GLY A 129 -14.07 -5.27 4.10
N LYS A 130 -13.34 -4.35 3.48
CA LYS A 130 -13.16 -4.18 2.02
C LYS A 130 -11.70 -4.37 1.66
N SER A 131 -11.40 -5.06 0.56
CA SER A 131 -10.02 -5.09 0.07
C SER A 131 -9.49 -3.67 -0.16
N ALA A 132 -8.17 -3.44 -0.05
CA ALA A 132 -7.60 -2.11 -0.31
C ALA A 132 -7.96 -1.59 -1.72
N ARG A 133 -8.09 -2.48 -2.71
CA ARG A 133 -8.62 -2.15 -4.04
C ARG A 133 -10.06 -1.63 -3.99
N GLU A 134 -10.97 -2.28 -3.29
CA GLU A 134 -12.36 -1.85 -3.15
C GLU A 134 -12.47 -0.54 -2.38
N PHE A 135 -11.72 -0.42 -1.28
CA PHE A 135 -11.65 0.80 -0.49
C PHE A 135 -11.11 1.98 -1.33
N ALA A 136 -10.08 1.75 -2.15
CA ALA A 136 -9.56 2.74 -3.07
C ALA A 136 -10.57 3.12 -4.16
N ASN A 137 -11.24 2.13 -4.76
CA ASN A 137 -12.28 2.38 -5.76
C ASN A 137 -13.40 3.27 -5.19
N GLU A 138 -13.82 3.02 -3.96
CA GLU A 138 -14.91 3.74 -3.31
C GLU A 138 -14.51 5.15 -2.85
N TYR A 139 -13.37 5.28 -2.16
CA TYR A 139 -13.03 6.49 -1.42
C TYR A 139 -11.92 7.35 -2.04
N LEU A 140 -11.19 6.84 -3.03
CA LEU A 140 -10.12 7.58 -3.70
C LEU A 140 -10.36 7.71 -5.20
N PHE A 141 -10.38 6.59 -5.92
CA PHE A 141 -10.39 6.54 -7.38
C PHE A 141 -11.68 7.09 -7.98
N LYS A 142 -12.86 6.57 -7.58
CA LYS A 142 -14.14 7.09 -8.09
C LYS A 142 -14.34 8.57 -7.75
N PRO A 143 -14.08 9.05 -6.52
CA PRO A 143 -14.21 10.47 -6.19
C PRO A 143 -13.33 11.41 -7.03
N ILE A 144 -12.14 10.96 -7.49
CA ILE A 144 -11.27 11.77 -8.38
C ILE A 144 -11.48 11.49 -9.88
N GLY A 145 -12.56 10.77 -10.23
CA GLY A 145 -12.94 10.52 -11.62
C GLY A 145 -12.12 9.47 -12.34
N MET A 146 -11.46 8.56 -11.61
CA MET A 146 -10.84 7.37 -12.18
C MET A 146 -11.90 6.28 -12.44
N LYS A 147 -11.62 5.41 -13.41
CA LYS A 147 -12.41 4.21 -13.64
C LYS A 147 -12.17 3.20 -12.51
N VAL A 148 -13.14 2.32 -12.29
CA VAL A 148 -13.00 1.21 -11.35
C VAL A 148 -11.80 0.34 -11.77
N ILE A 149 -10.88 0.12 -10.83
CA ILE A 149 -9.77 -0.79 -11.00
C ILE A 149 -10.26 -2.21 -10.70
N PRO A 150 -10.24 -3.12 -11.70
CA PRO A 150 -10.70 -4.49 -11.51
C PRO A 150 -9.74 -5.28 -10.60
N ASP A 151 -10.28 -6.35 -10.02
CA ASP A 151 -9.47 -7.33 -9.30
C ASP A 151 -8.60 -8.11 -10.29
N TYR A 152 -7.39 -8.48 -9.89
CA TYR A 152 -6.51 -9.30 -10.72
C TYR A 152 -5.96 -10.48 -9.90
N ASP A 153 -6.31 -11.68 -10.33
CA ASP A 153 -5.84 -12.91 -9.69
C ASP A 153 -4.50 -13.32 -10.30
N MET A 154 -3.40 -13.10 -9.55
CA MET A 154 -2.07 -13.51 -10.00
C MET A 154 -1.92 -15.02 -9.84
N LYS A 155 -1.76 -15.71 -10.96
CA LYS A 155 -1.55 -17.16 -11.00
C LYS A 155 -0.14 -17.55 -10.60
N ASP A 156 0.83 -16.75 -11.02
CA ASP A 156 2.24 -16.93 -10.68
C ASP A 156 2.88 -15.56 -10.39
N PHE A 157 4.06 -15.61 -9.81
CA PHE A 157 4.88 -14.48 -9.39
C PHE A 157 6.20 -14.45 -10.19
N GLY A 158 6.15 -14.93 -11.43
CA GLY A 158 7.25 -14.84 -12.39
C GLY A 158 7.44 -13.42 -12.91
N PHE A 159 8.56 -13.18 -13.61
CA PHE A 159 8.90 -11.86 -14.15
C PHE A 159 7.79 -11.29 -15.05
N GLU A 160 7.18 -12.11 -15.90
CA GLU A 160 6.09 -11.68 -16.79
C GLU A 160 4.78 -11.35 -16.05
N ASP A 161 4.51 -11.99 -14.92
CA ASP A 161 3.33 -11.67 -14.09
C ASP A 161 3.59 -10.44 -13.21
N PHE A 162 4.85 -10.19 -12.86
CA PHE A 162 5.29 -9.03 -12.08
C PHE A 162 5.46 -7.74 -12.90
N PHE A 163 6.05 -7.85 -14.09
CA PHE A 163 6.49 -6.73 -14.92
C PHE A 163 6.02 -6.82 -16.37
N GLY A 164 5.39 -7.92 -16.77
CA GLY A 164 4.87 -8.10 -18.12
C GLY A 164 3.60 -7.27 -18.36
N LYS A 165 3.13 -7.31 -19.62
CA LYS A 165 2.03 -6.46 -20.11
C LYS A 165 0.63 -6.97 -19.74
N ASN A 166 0.55 -8.15 -19.13
CA ASN A 166 -0.68 -8.90 -18.92
C ASN A 166 -1.46 -8.48 -17.68
N LEU A 167 -0.79 -7.84 -16.71
CA LEU A 167 -1.46 -7.34 -15.51
C LEU A 167 -2.42 -6.20 -15.90
N LYS A 168 -3.69 -6.36 -15.53
CA LYS A 168 -4.76 -5.36 -15.73
C LYS A 168 -5.63 -5.31 -14.48
N GLY A 169 -5.43 -4.30 -13.64
CA GLY A 169 -6.17 -4.13 -12.39
C GLY A 169 -5.25 -3.92 -11.19
N TRP A 170 -5.65 -4.46 -10.04
CA TRP A 170 -4.82 -4.55 -8.85
C TRP A 170 -4.69 -6.00 -8.44
N ALA A 171 -3.46 -6.52 -8.50
CA ALA A 171 -3.15 -7.87 -8.08
C ALA A 171 -3.40 -8.11 -6.59
N LYS A 172 -3.75 -9.35 -6.24
CA LYS A 172 -3.94 -9.82 -4.87
C LYS A 172 -3.02 -11.01 -4.55
N ASP A 173 -2.76 -11.19 -3.26
CA ASP A 173 -2.07 -12.38 -2.76
C ASP A 173 -3.00 -13.62 -2.75
N ARG A 174 -2.47 -14.78 -2.38
CA ARG A 174 -3.22 -16.05 -2.31
C ARG A 174 -4.35 -16.03 -1.26
N GLN A 175 -4.34 -15.08 -0.33
CA GLN A 175 -5.34 -14.93 0.71
C GLN A 175 -6.41 -13.88 0.35
N GLY A 176 -6.28 -13.25 -0.83
CA GLY A 176 -7.22 -12.27 -1.36
C GLY A 176 -6.94 -10.82 -0.96
N TYR A 177 -5.83 -10.53 -0.29
CA TYR A 177 -5.43 -9.14 0.02
C TYR A 177 -4.82 -8.49 -1.21
N SER A 178 -5.29 -7.28 -1.55
CA SER A 178 -4.62 -6.48 -2.59
C SER A 178 -3.15 -6.29 -2.22
N ILE A 179 -2.25 -6.44 -3.19
CA ILE A 179 -0.82 -6.33 -2.93
C ILE A 179 -0.49 -4.87 -2.58
N GLY A 180 0.14 -4.64 -1.42
CA GLY A 180 0.39 -3.27 -0.93
C GLY A 180 1.67 -2.65 -1.49
N GLY A 181 2.65 -3.48 -1.85
CA GLY A 181 3.95 -3.00 -2.33
C GLY A 181 4.00 -2.66 -3.82
N TRP A 182 3.13 -3.25 -4.63
CA TRP A 182 3.14 -3.23 -6.10
C TRP A 182 1.83 -3.86 -6.62
N GLY A 183 1.71 -4.11 -7.93
CA GLY A 183 0.60 -4.90 -8.49
C GLY A 183 -0.58 -4.07 -8.96
N LEU A 184 -0.55 -2.74 -8.78
CA LEU A 184 -1.55 -1.83 -9.32
C LEU A 184 -1.19 -1.41 -10.75
N THR A 185 -2.18 -1.37 -11.63
CA THR A 185 -2.09 -0.68 -12.92
C THR A 185 -2.87 0.61 -12.94
N LEU A 186 -2.24 1.67 -13.45
CA LEU A 186 -2.85 2.97 -13.66
C LEU A 186 -2.51 3.49 -15.04
N SER A 187 -3.34 4.39 -15.57
CA SER A 187 -2.94 5.18 -16.73
C SER A 187 -2.14 6.42 -16.31
N ALA A 188 -1.46 7.06 -17.26
CA ALA A 188 -0.81 8.35 -17.00
C ALA A 188 -1.81 9.41 -16.49
N ARG A 189 -3.04 9.41 -17.01
CA ARG A 189 -4.12 10.30 -16.55
C ARG A 189 -4.53 10.01 -15.11
N ASP A 190 -4.56 8.74 -14.70
CA ASP A 190 -4.89 8.37 -13.32
C ASP A 190 -3.79 8.81 -12.33
N MET A 191 -2.52 8.65 -12.70
CA MET A 191 -1.40 9.18 -11.90
C MET A 191 -1.43 10.71 -11.80
N LEU A 192 -1.79 11.41 -12.89
CA LEU A 192 -1.96 12.87 -12.88
C LEU A 192 -3.09 13.32 -11.94
N ARG A 193 -4.22 12.59 -11.92
CA ARG A 193 -5.33 12.87 -10.98
C ARG A 193 -4.88 12.75 -9.54
N PHE A 194 -4.16 11.68 -9.21
CA PHE A 194 -3.63 11.45 -7.87
C PHE A 194 -2.61 12.53 -7.47
N GLY A 195 -1.69 12.89 -8.37
CA GLY A 195 -0.73 13.98 -8.13
C GLY A 195 -1.42 15.33 -7.94
N PHE A 196 -2.41 15.66 -8.77
CA PHE A 196 -3.19 16.89 -8.64
C PHE A 196 -3.98 16.95 -7.33
N LEU A 197 -4.52 15.83 -6.86
CA LEU A 197 -5.18 15.75 -5.55
C LEU A 197 -4.24 16.19 -4.41
N TYR A 198 -2.98 15.74 -4.45
CA TYR A 198 -1.96 16.13 -3.47
C TYR A 198 -1.54 17.59 -3.59
N LEU A 199 -1.37 18.10 -4.82
CA LEU A 199 -1.08 19.52 -5.07
C LEU A 199 -2.21 20.44 -4.62
N ASN A 200 -3.44 19.93 -4.51
CA ASN A 200 -4.63 20.68 -4.13
C ASN A 200 -5.10 20.34 -2.70
N ASP A 201 -4.17 20.06 -1.77
CA ASP A 201 -4.43 19.83 -0.34
C ASP A 201 -5.53 18.78 -0.06
N GLY A 202 -5.61 17.74 -0.91
CA GLY A 202 -6.57 16.65 -0.78
C GLY A 202 -7.98 16.99 -1.27
N ILE A 203 -8.16 18.08 -2.02
CA ILE A 203 -9.44 18.53 -2.55
C ILE A 203 -9.55 18.17 -4.05
N TRP A 204 -10.70 17.60 -4.43
CA TRP A 204 -11.07 17.35 -5.83
C TRP A 204 -12.49 17.87 -6.07
N ASN A 205 -12.68 18.74 -7.06
CA ASN A 205 -13.98 19.37 -7.38
C ASN A 205 -14.71 19.91 -6.14
N ASN A 206 -14.03 20.72 -5.32
CA ASN A 206 -14.52 21.30 -4.06
C ASN A 206 -14.90 20.28 -2.96
N LYS A 207 -14.60 18.99 -3.15
CA LYS A 207 -14.79 17.95 -2.14
C LYS A 207 -13.45 17.52 -1.57
N ARG A 208 -13.34 17.50 -0.24
CA ARG A 208 -12.20 16.92 0.47
C ARG A 208 -12.25 15.39 0.35
N ILE A 209 -11.21 14.81 -0.25
CA ILE A 209 -11.01 13.37 -0.39
C ILE A 209 -10.03 12.86 0.68
N ILE A 210 -8.97 13.61 0.93
CA ILE A 210 -7.94 13.35 1.94
C ILE A 210 -7.85 14.57 2.85
N SER A 211 -7.73 14.38 4.17
CA SER A 211 -7.50 15.49 5.10
C SER A 211 -6.23 16.26 4.77
N LYS A 212 -6.29 17.59 4.95
CA LYS A 212 -5.13 18.46 4.74
C LYS A 212 -3.98 18.06 5.67
N SER A 213 -4.30 17.70 6.91
CA SER A 213 -3.34 17.17 7.88
C SER A 213 -2.61 15.93 7.38
N TRP A 214 -3.29 14.99 6.71
CA TRP A 214 -2.62 13.83 6.14
C TRP A 214 -1.73 14.20 4.95
N ILE A 215 -2.19 15.09 4.06
CA ILE A 215 -1.37 15.57 2.94
C ILE A 215 -0.06 16.18 3.46
N GLU A 216 -0.14 17.10 4.43
CA GLU A 216 1.01 17.79 5.01
C GLU A 216 1.96 16.81 5.74
N GLU A 217 1.44 15.92 6.56
CA GLU A 217 2.25 14.95 7.31
C GLU A 217 2.91 13.92 6.39
N SER A 218 2.20 13.43 5.36
CA SER A 218 2.69 12.36 4.48
C SER A 218 3.83 12.77 3.54
N VAL A 219 4.06 14.07 3.36
CA VAL A 219 5.17 14.62 2.56
C VAL A 219 6.27 15.27 3.42
N LYS A 220 6.06 15.34 4.73
CA LYS A 220 7.04 15.86 5.67
C LYS A 220 8.22 14.88 5.81
N MET A 221 9.42 15.43 5.95
CA MET A 221 10.60 14.61 6.27
C MET A 221 10.37 13.88 7.59
N ASN A 222 10.53 12.56 7.58
CA ASN A 222 10.47 11.76 8.79
C ASN A 222 11.71 12.04 9.65
N SER A 223 11.53 12.82 10.71
CA SER A 223 12.55 13.13 11.70
C SER A 223 12.38 12.21 12.90
N ILE A 224 12.77 10.94 12.76
CA ILE A 224 12.92 9.99 13.87
C ILE A 224 14.39 9.90 14.21
#